data_AF-A0A0Q6DRP3-F1
#
_entry.id   AF-A0A0Q6DRP3-F1
#
_cell.length_a   1.000
_cell.length_b   1.000
_cell.length_c   1.000
_cell.angle_alpha   90.00
_cell.angle_beta   90.00
_cell.angle_gamma   90.00
#
_symmetry.space_group_name_H-M   'P 1'
#
loop_
_entity.id
_entity.type
_entity.pdbx_description
1 polymer ?
#
loop_
_entity_poly.entity_id
_entity_poly.type
_entity_poly.pdbx_seq_one_letter_code
_entity_poly.pdbx_strand_id
1 'polypeptide(L)'
;MKAIWRALGFLFGGLMMSMIIVAILGAFIALFGGMFGLEKLRSLGASLAGGGAAAFFLIILSPLGRVLSFALLAFKSAAREEQKTAKH
;
A
#
# COMPACT_ATOMS: atom_id res chain seq x y z
N MET A 1 -12.89 -21.57 1.35
CA MET A 1 -12.04 -20.76 0.44
C MET A 1 -12.20 -19.23 0.59
N LYS A 2 -13.42 -18.67 0.76
CA LYS A 2 -13.62 -17.21 0.94
C LYS A 2 -12.90 -16.57 2.14
N ALA A 3 -12.73 -17.30 3.25
CA ALA A 3 -12.06 -16.78 4.46
C ALA A 3 -10.55 -16.55 4.28
N ILE A 4 -9.88 -17.43 3.52
CA ILE A 4 -8.44 -17.33 3.23
C ILE A 4 -8.15 -16.08 2.39
N TRP A 5 -8.97 -15.80 1.40
CA TRP A 5 -8.85 -14.59 0.57
C TRP A 5 -9.07 -13.29 1.36
N ARG A 6 -9.96 -13.31 2.36
CA ARG A 6 -10.17 -12.16 3.27
C ARG A 6 -8.95 -11.94 4.17
N ALA A 7 -8.41 -12.99 4.77
CA ALA A 7 -7.21 -12.91 5.59
C ALA A 7 -6.00 -12.43 4.77
N LEU A 8 -5.85 -12.92 3.55
CA LEU A 8 -4.78 -12.51 2.63
C LEU A 8 -4.91 -11.03 2.25
N GLY A 9 -6.12 -10.57 1.94
CA GLY A 9 -6.38 -9.15 1.66
C GLY A 9 -6.11 -8.23 2.87
N PHE A 10 -6.43 -8.69 4.08
CA PHE A 10 -6.19 -7.94 5.31
C PHE A 10 -4.69 -7.84 5.65
N LEU A 11 -3.95 -8.96 5.54
CA LEU A 11 -2.49 -8.98 5.70
C LEU A 11 -1.79 -8.10 4.67
N PHE A 12 -2.22 -8.19 3.41
CA PHE A 12 -1.65 -7.41 2.32
C PHE A 12 -1.95 -5.91 2.48
N GLY A 13 -3.18 -5.56 2.87
CA GLY A 13 -3.55 -4.19 3.20
C GLY A 13 -2.74 -3.65 4.38
N GLY A 14 -2.55 -4.44 5.43
CA GLY A 14 -1.71 -4.08 6.58
C GLY A 14 -0.24 -3.86 6.20
N LEU A 15 0.32 -4.72 5.34
CA LEU A 15 1.68 -4.59 4.83
C LEU A 15 1.86 -3.34 3.95
N MET A 16 0.91 -3.07 3.06
CA MET A 16 0.91 -1.85 2.24
C MET A 16 0.83 -0.58 3.10
N MET A 17 -0.02 -0.61 4.12
CA MET A 17 -0.18 0.51 5.04
C MET A 17 1.11 0.78 5.83
N SER A 18 1.78 -0.26 6.32
CA SER A 18 3.04 -0.10 7.05
C SER A 18 4.14 0.47 6.16
N MET A 19 4.22 0.07 4.88
CA MET A 19 5.20 0.61 3.94
C MET A 19 4.99 2.10 3.64
N ILE A 20 3.74 2.55 3.49
CA ILE A 20 3.41 3.97 3.35
C ILE A 20 3.80 4.75 4.60
N ILE A 21 3.48 4.22 5.79
CA ILE A 21 3.81 4.89 7.05
C ILE A 21 5.33 5.07 7.19
N VAL A 22 6.11 4.03 6.89
CA VAL A 22 7.58 4.09 6.90
C VAL A 22 8.09 5.11 5.87
N ALA A 23 7.50 5.15 4.68
CA ALA A 23 7.90 6.12 3.66
C ALA A 23 7.65 7.57 4.10
N ILE A 24 6.48 7.84 4.71
CA ILE A 24 6.11 9.16 5.24
C ILE A 24 7.07 9.55 6.38
N LEU A 25 7.30 8.66 7.35
CA LEU A 25 8.24 8.90 8.45
C LEU A 25 9.66 9.18 7.94
N GLY A 26 10.14 8.41 6.97
CA GLY A 26 11.42 8.65 6.31
C GLY A 26 11.48 10.02 5.66
N ALA A 27 10.42 10.44 4.97
CA ALA A 27 10.36 11.76 4.32
C ALA A 27 10.42 12.90 5.34
N PHE A 28 9.72 12.76 6.48
CA PHE A 28 9.80 13.72 7.58
C PHE A 28 11.21 13.79 8.16
N ILE A 29 11.85 12.64 8.44
CA ILE A 29 13.23 12.59 8.93
C ILE A 29 14.19 13.25 7.92
N ALA A 30 13.98 13.04 6.62
CA ALA A 30 14.78 13.65 5.57
C ALA A 30 14.64 15.18 5.55
N LEU A 31 13.39 15.66 5.65
CA LEU A 31 13.04 17.08 5.70
C LEU A 31 13.67 17.77 6.91
N PHE A 32 13.50 17.20 8.10
CA PHE A 32 14.11 17.71 9.32
C PHE A 32 15.64 17.64 9.28
N GLY A 33 16.20 16.54 8.77
CA GLY A 33 17.64 16.39 8.56
C GLY A 33 18.21 17.46 7.63
N GLY A 34 17.51 17.78 6.54
CA GLY A 34 17.90 18.88 5.64
C GLY A 34 17.75 20.26 6.26
N MET A 35 16.68 20.49 7.02
CA MET A 35 16.42 21.78 7.68
C MET A 35 17.46 22.12 8.76
N PHE A 36 17.96 21.12 9.48
CA PHE A 36 19.00 21.29 10.51
C PHE A 36 20.44 21.08 10.01
N GLY A 37 20.66 20.88 8.70
CA GLY A 37 22.00 20.64 8.15
C GLY A 37 22.62 19.29 8.58
N LEU A 38 21.81 18.35 9.05
CA LEU A 38 22.23 17.02 9.48
C LEU A 38 22.21 16.06 8.28
N GLU A 39 23.27 16.11 7.48
CA GLU A 39 23.45 15.32 6.25
C GLU A 39 23.16 13.82 6.44
N LYS A 40 23.59 13.25 7.58
CA LYS A 40 23.36 11.84 7.92
C LYS A 40 21.88 11.52 8.13
N LEU A 41 21.14 12.37 8.86
CA LEU A 41 19.71 12.19 9.06
C LEU A 41 18.94 12.40 7.75
N ARG A 42 19.38 13.37 6.94
CA ARG A 42 18.80 13.61 5.60
C ARG A 42 18.90 12.37 4.73
N SER A 43 20.09 11.78 4.65
CA SER A 43 20.37 10.59 3.82
C SER A 43 19.65 9.34 4.35
N LEU A 44 19.63 9.13 5.67
CA LEU A 44 18.88 8.04 6.31
C LEU A 44 17.37 8.15 6.05
N GLY A 45 16.81 9.33 6.29
CA GLY A 45 15.40 9.61 6.02
C GLY A 45 15.04 9.42 4.55
N ALA A 46 15.87 9.93 3.64
CA ALA A 46 15.65 9.78 2.20
C ALA A 46 15.72 8.31 1.75
N SER A 47 16.61 7.51 2.34
CA SER A 47 16.71 6.08 2.06
C SER A 47 15.50 5.31 2.58
N LEU A 48 15.01 5.64 3.77
CA LEU A 48 13.77 5.08 4.34
C LEU A 48 12.54 5.47 3.51
N ALA A 49 12.45 6.74 3.09
CA ALA A 49 11.37 7.26 2.26
C ALA A 49 11.36 6.59 0.88
N GLY A 50 12.53 6.59 0.21
CA GLY A 50 12.71 6.01 -1.10
C GLY A 50 12.51 4.49 -1.09
N GLY A 51 13.05 3.79 -0.09
CA GLY A 51 12.87 2.34 0.07
C GLY A 51 11.42 1.94 0.31
N GLY A 52 10.72 2.64 1.21
CA GLY A 52 9.30 2.40 1.49
C GLY A 52 8.41 2.68 0.28
N ALA A 53 8.64 3.79 -0.41
CA ALA A 53 7.90 4.14 -1.62
C ALA A 53 8.20 3.16 -2.78
N ALA A 54 9.48 2.81 -2.98
CA ALA A 54 9.89 1.87 -4.02
C ALA A 54 9.24 0.50 -3.79
N ALA A 55 9.26 -0.02 -2.57
CA ALA A 55 8.65 -1.31 -2.25
C ALA A 55 7.12 -1.29 -2.44
N PHE A 56 6.46 -0.20 -2.06
CA PHE A 56 5.02 0.00 -2.30
C PHE A 56 4.68 -0.02 -3.80
N PHE A 57 5.41 0.75 -4.60
CA PHE A 57 5.22 0.76 -6.06
C PHE A 57 5.58 -0.57 -6.70
N LEU A 58 6.62 -1.27 -6.25
CA LEU A 58 7.00 -2.59 -6.78
C LEU A 58 5.87 -3.60 -6.60
N ILE A 59 5.17 -3.55 -5.47
CA ILE A 59 4.08 -4.46 -5.17
C ILE A 59 2.80 -4.12 -5.95
N ILE A 60 2.51 -2.83 -6.15
CA ILE A 60 1.36 -2.38 -6.95
C ILE A 60 1.57 -2.57 -8.44
N LEU A 61 2.75 -2.23 -8.93
CA LEU A 61 3.11 -2.28 -10.35
C LEU A 61 3.50 -3.70 -10.80
N SER A 62 3.79 -4.58 -9.84
CA SER A 62 3.97 -6.01 -10.08
C SER A 62 2.74 -6.60 -10.80
N PRO A 63 2.94 -7.61 -11.67
CA PRO A 63 1.84 -8.36 -12.27
C PRO A 63 0.84 -8.91 -11.25
N LEU A 64 1.26 -9.16 -10.01
CA LEU A 64 0.38 -9.52 -8.89
C LEU A 64 -0.63 -8.40 -8.54
N GLY A 65 -0.20 -7.14 -8.58
CA GLY A 65 -1.04 -5.98 -8.35
C GLY A 65 -2.14 -5.83 -9.41
N ARG A 66 -1.83 -6.08 -10.69
CA ARG A 66 -2.84 -6.09 -11.77
C ARG A 66 -3.89 -7.18 -11.58
N VAL A 67 -3.46 -8.41 -11.26
CA VAL A 67 -4.37 -9.53 -10.99
C VAL A 67 -5.26 -9.21 -9.78
N LEU A 68 -4.70 -8.60 -8.74
CA LEU A 68 -5.45 -8.19 -7.56
C LEU A 68 -6.45 -7.06 -7.84
N SER A 69 -6.09 -6.05 -8.65
CA SER A 69 -7.03 -4.99 -9.07
C SER A 69 -8.19 -5.53 -9.90
N PHE A 70 -7.93 -6.46 -10.84
CA PHE A 70 -8.99 -7.14 -11.58
C PHE A 70 -9.87 -7.99 -10.67
N ALA A 71 -9.28 -8.71 -9.72
CA ALA A 71 -10.03 -9.51 -8.75
C ALA A 71 -10.90 -8.63 -7.83
N LEU A 72 -10.40 -7.47 -7.40
CA LEU A 72 -11.13 -6.53 -6.54
C LEU A 72 -12.28 -5.85 -7.29
N LEU A 73 -12.06 -5.50 -8.56
CA LEU A 73 -13.10 -4.98 -9.44
C LEU A 73 -14.18 -6.04 -9.70
N ALA A 74 -13.79 -7.28 -10.02
CA ALA A 74 -14.73 -8.39 -10.20
C ALA A 74 -15.57 -8.66 -8.95
N PHE A 75 -14.95 -8.59 -7.76
CA PHE A 75 -15.66 -8.74 -6.48
C PHE A 75 -16.63 -7.58 -6.21
N LYS A 76 -16.23 -6.35 -6.55
CA LYS A 76 -17.08 -5.16 -6.45
C LYS A 76 -18.28 -5.24 -7.39
N SER A 77 -18.11 -5.80 -8.59
CA SER A 77 -19.20 -6.04 -9.55
C SER A 77 -20.20 -7.06 -9.03
N ALA A 78 -19.71 -8.19 -8.49
CA ALA A 78 -20.57 -9.24 -7.93
C ALA A 78 -21.41 -8.75 -6.74
N ALA A 79 -20.82 -7.94 -5.85
CA ALA A 79 -21.54 -7.34 -4.73
C ALA A 79 -22.60 -6.32 -5.17
N ARG A 80 -22.43 -5.70 -6.35
CA ARG A 80 -23.39 -4.75 -6.92
C ARG A 80 -24.59 -5.45 -7.56
N GLU A 81 -24.43 -6.68 -8.04
CA GLU A 81 -25.52 -7.49 -8.55
C GLU A 81 -26.40 -8.04 -7.43
N GLU A 82 -25.84 -8.52 -6.32
CA GLU A 82 -26.62 -8.95 -5.14
C GLU A 82 -27.47 -7.83 -4.54
N GLN A 83 -26.98 -6.57 -4.55
CA GLN A 83 -27.79 -5.43 -4.10
C GLN A 83 -28.93 -5.05 -5.04
N LYS A 84 -28.86 -5.42 -6.33
CA LYS A 84 -29.92 -5.17 -7.30
C LYS A 84 -31.05 -6.19 -7.21
N THR A 85 -30.74 -7.44 -6.87
CA THR A 85 -31.74 -8.51 -6.64
C THR A 85 -32.36 -8.47 -5.25
N ALA A 86 -31.70 -7.94 -4.23
CA ALA A 86 -32.29 -7.76 -2.89
C ALA A 86 -33.26 -6.56 -2.78
N LYS A 87 -33.41 -5.75 -3.84
CA LYS A 87 -34.30 -4.58 -3.90
C LYS A 87 -35.53 -4.77 -4.79
N HIS A 88 -35.73 -5.98 -5.34
CA HIS A 88 -36.90 -6.36 -6.13
C HIS A 88 -37.70 -7.47 -5.44
#